data_AF-A0A5A7Z9C8-F1
#
_entry.id   AF-A0A5A7Z9C8-F1
#
_cell.length_a   1.000
_cell.length_b   1.000
_cell.length_c   1.000
_cell.angle_alpha   90.00
_cell.angle_beta   90.00
_cell.angle_gamma   90.00
#
_symmetry.space_group_name_H-M   'P 1'
#
loop_
_entity.id
_entity.type
_entity.pdbx_description
1 polymer ?
#
loop_
_entity_poly.entity_id
_entity_poly.type
_entity_poly.pdbx_seq_one_letter_code
_entity_poly.pdbx_strand_id
1 'polypeptide(L)'
;MMRLTGSVALLIALGGPLSAAPQDYALPEPTAQLRAPADASHKPGFEAAQGNCMVCHSVDYVATQPPKKGAAFWETEVTKMVKVYHAPIGEADAKAIAAYLAATY
;
A
#
# COMPACT_ATOMS: atom_id res chain seq x y z
N MET A 1 20.42 -41.25 59.89
CA MET A 1 20.92 -42.20 58.87
C MET A 1 19.73 -42.89 58.21
N MET A 2 19.39 -42.50 56.98
CA MET A 2 18.71 -43.35 55.98
C MET A 2 18.80 -42.58 54.65
N ARG A 3 19.66 -43.05 53.74
CA ARG A 3 19.84 -42.45 52.42
C ARG A 3 18.79 -43.08 51.49
N LEU A 4 17.74 -42.34 51.12
CA LEU A 4 16.88 -42.73 50.01
C LEU A 4 17.47 -42.17 48.71
N THR A 5 18.16 -43.04 47.98
CA THR A 5 18.49 -42.83 46.57
C THR A 5 17.26 -43.17 45.74
N GLY A 6 16.49 -42.15 45.36
CA GLY A 6 15.33 -42.27 44.46
C GLY A 6 15.61 -41.57 43.14
N SER A 7 15.72 -42.35 42.07
CA SER A 7 16.10 -41.92 40.72
C SER A 7 15.17 -40.86 40.13
N VAL A 8 15.73 -39.73 39.69
CA VAL A 8 15.05 -38.75 38.84
C VAL A 8 14.96 -39.33 37.43
N ALA A 9 13.79 -39.86 37.06
CA ALA A 9 13.50 -40.24 35.69
C ALA A 9 13.17 -38.98 34.89
N LEU A 10 14.16 -38.44 34.18
CA LEU A 10 13.99 -37.35 33.23
C LEU A 10 13.22 -37.86 32.00
N LEU A 11 11.93 -37.54 31.93
CA LEU A 11 11.12 -37.72 30.71
C LEU A 11 11.60 -36.72 29.65
N ILE A 12 12.48 -37.18 28.77
CA ILE A 12 12.79 -36.49 27.51
C ILE A 12 11.57 -36.64 26.61
N ALA A 13 10.66 -35.66 26.65
CA ALA A 13 9.59 -35.53 25.69
C ALA A 13 10.19 -35.26 24.29
N LEU A 14 9.61 -35.90 23.27
CA LEU A 14 10.16 -36.05 21.93
C LEU A 14 10.44 -34.71 21.24
N GLY A 15 11.73 -34.40 21.06
CA GLY A 15 12.21 -33.37 20.13
C GLY A 15 12.18 -33.88 18.69
N GLY A 16 10.99 -34.10 18.12
CA GLY A 16 10.83 -34.25 16.67
C GLY A 16 11.05 -32.90 15.98
N PRO A 17 11.55 -32.85 14.74
CA PRO A 17 11.66 -31.59 14.02
C PRO A 17 10.26 -31.00 13.85
N LEU A 18 10.03 -29.84 14.47
CA LEU A 18 8.89 -28.98 14.14
C LEU A 18 9.09 -28.48 12.72
N SER A 19 8.53 -29.22 11.76
CA SER A 19 8.49 -28.79 10.36
C SER A 19 7.27 -27.89 10.18
N ALA A 20 7.48 -26.58 10.30
CA ALA A 20 6.51 -25.59 9.85
C ALA A 20 6.70 -25.38 8.34
N ALA A 21 5.87 -26.04 7.53
CA ALA A 21 5.84 -25.78 6.10
C ALA A 21 5.33 -24.34 5.85
N PRO A 22 5.90 -23.59 4.89
CA PRO A 22 5.41 -22.27 4.54
C PRO A 22 3.94 -22.38 4.11
N GLN A 23 3.09 -21.52 4.67
CA GLN A 23 1.74 -21.34 4.16
C GLN A 23 1.84 -20.51 2.89
N ASP A 24 1.35 -21.08 1.79
CA ASP A 24 1.24 -20.35 0.53
C ASP A 24 -0.16 -19.76 0.39
N TYR A 25 -0.23 -18.53 -0.11
CA TYR A 25 -1.48 -17.83 -0.39
C TYR A 25 -1.38 -17.23 -1.77
N ALA A 26 -2.18 -17.76 -2.69
CA ALA A 26 -2.30 -17.22 -4.04
C ALA A 26 -3.00 -15.85 -3.98
N LEU A 27 -2.21 -14.79 -4.17
CA LEU A 27 -2.73 -13.43 -4.30
C LEU A 27 -3.44 -13.25 -5.65
N PRO A 28 -4.56 -12.50 -5.69
CA PRO A 28 -5.16 -12.10 -6.95
C PRO A 28 -4.24 -11.12 -7.69
N GLU A 29 -4.37 -11.08 -9.02
CA GLU A 29 -3.63 -10.14 -9.86
C GLU A 29 -3.99 -8.67 -9.51
N PRO A 30 -2.99 -7.78 -9.34
CA PRO A 30 -3.22 -6.36 -9.10
C PRO A 30 -3.79 -5.68 -10.36
N THR A 31 -5.12 -5.54 -10.41
CA THR A 31 -5.85 -5.02 -11.57
C THR A 31 -6.40 -3.60 -11.37
N ALA A 32 -5.99 -2.94 -10.28
CA ALA A 32 -6.46 -1.59 -9.95
C ALA A 32 -6.07 -0.57 -11.02
N GLN A 33 -7.04 0.26 -11.40
CA GLN A 33 -6.88 1.31 -12.40
C GLN A 33 -7.38 2.64 -11.83
N LEU A 34 -6.78 3.74 -12.30
CA LEU A 34 -7.31 5.07 -12.01
C LEU A 34 -8.69 5.26 -12.67
N ARG A 35 -9.64 5.84 -11.94
CA ARG A 35 -10.97 6.18 -12.45
C ARG A 35 -10.87 7.26 -13.53
N ALA A 36 -11.52 7.03 -14.66
CA ALA A 36 -11.66 8.06 -15.68
C ALA A 36 -12.43 9.28 -15.13
N PRO A 37 -12.01 10.51 -15.44
CA PRO A 37 -12.73 11.70 -15.00
C PRO A 37 -14.08 11.82 -15.70
N ALA A 38 -15.09 12.33 -14.98
CA ALA A 38 -16.41 12.61 -15.56
C ALA A 38 -16.41 13.84 -16.48
N ASP A 39 -15.62 14.86 -16.15
CA ASP A 39 -15.41 16.05 -16.98
C ASP A 39 -14.10 15.91 -17.78
N ALA A 40 -14.20 16.10 -19.10
CA ALA A 40 -13.07 16.05 -20.02
C ALA A 40 -11.99 17.11 -19.72
N SER A 41 -12.34 18.20 -19.03
CA SER A 41 -11.38 19.21 -18.58
C SER A 41 -10.28 18.64 -17.67
N HIS A 42 -10.55 17.53 -16.98
CA HIS A 42 -9.60 16.84 -16.09
C HIS A 42 -8.79 15.74 -16.79
N LYS A 43 -9.00 15.49 -18.09
CA LYS A 43 -8.27 14.47 -18.84
C LYS A 43 -6.74 14.63 -18.78
N PRO A 44 -6.15 15.84 -18.87
CA PRO A 44 -4.70 16.01 -18.74
C PRO A 44 -4.17 15.54 -17.37
N GLY A 45 -4.90 15.83 -16.29
CA GLY A 45 -4.54 15.39 -14.94
C GLY A 45 -4.63 13.87 -14.76
N PHE A 46 -5.63 13.25 -15.39
CA PHE A 46 -5.78 11.80 -15.42
C PHE A 46 -4.63 11.10 -16.17
N GLU A 47 -4.22 11.63 -17.32
CA GLU A 47 -3.09 11.08 -18.10
C GLU A 47 -1.76 11.29 -17.37
N ALA A 48 -1.56 12.47 -16.77
CA ALA A 48 -0.41 12.74 -15.92
C ALA A 48 -0.37 11.77 -14.71
N ALA A 49 -1.51 11.48 -14.09
CA ALA A 49 -1.58 10.55 -12.97
C ALA A 49 -1.23 9.11 -13.38
N GLN A 50 -1.69 8.64 -14.56
CA GLN A 50 -1.31 7.32 -15.08
C GLN A 50 0.21 7.21 -15.32
N GLY A 51 0.84 8.27 -15.82
CA GLY A 51 2.28 8.29 -16.07
C GLY A 51 3.14 8.40 -14.80
N ASN A 52 2.62 8.98 -13.72
CA ASN A 52 3.42 9.35 -12.55
C ASN A 52 3.05 8.61 -11.26
N CYS A 53 1.77 8.32 -11.00
CA CYS A 53 1.29 7.84 -9.71
C CYS A 53 1.33 6.31 -9.57
N MET A 54 1.76 5.58 -10.60
CA MET A 54 1.87 4.11 -10.61
C MET A 54 3.31 3.61 -10.47
N VAL A 55 4.28 4.53 -10.34
CA VAL A 55 5.71 4.21 -10.40
C VAL A 55 6.22 3.59 -9.10
N CYS A 56 5.68 4.03 -7.95
CA CYS A 56 6.20 3.63 -6.64
C CYS A 56 5.27 2.71 -5.84
N HIS A 57 3.97 2.74 -6.12
CA HIS A 57 2.96 1.93 -5.43
C HIS A 57 1.76 1.69 -6.35
N SER A 58 0.87 0.76 -5.95
CA SER A 58 -0.39 0.56 -6.66
C SER A 58 -1.33 1.74 -6.48
N VAL A 59 -2.28 1.88 -7.41
CA VAL A 59 -3.31 2.93 -7.36
C VAL A 59 -4.41 2.65 -6.33
N ASP A 60 -4.37 1.50 -5.66
CA ASP A 60 -5.23 1.21 -4.52
C ASP A 60 -5.07 2.25 -3.42
N TYR A 61 -3.86 2.78 -3.22
CA TYR A 61 -3.59 3.87 -2.27
C TYR A 61 -4.40 5.14 -2.56
N VAL A 62 -4.74 5.38 -3.82
CA VAL A 62 -5.61 6.49 -4.23
C VAL A 62 -7.07 6.08 -4.07
N ALA A 63 -7.43 4.90 -4.61
CA ALA A 63 -8.81 4.43 -4.66
C ALA A 63 -9.43 4.15 -3.28
N THR A 64 -8.60 3.90 -2.27
CA THR A 64 -9.02 3.57 -0.90
C THR A 64 -8.95 4.75 0.06
N GLN A 65 -8.58 5.96 -0.41
CA GLN A 65 -8.71 7.15 0.42
C GLN A 65 -10.18 7.40 0.81
N PRO A 66 -10.44 8.04 1.96
CA PRO A 66 -11.80 8.44 2.30
C PRO A 66 -12.43 9.26 1.15
N PRO A 67 -13.68 8.98 0.75
CA PRO A 67 -14.27 9.64 -0.40
C PRO A 67 -14.58 11.11 -0.11
N LYS A 68 -14.63 11.95 -1.17
CA LYS A 68 -15.07 13.35 -1.13
C LYS A 68 -14.24 14.25 -0.20
N LYS A 69 -12.92 14.02 -0.12
CA LYS A 69 -12.02 14.83 0.71
C LYS A 69 -11.72 16.22 0.13
N GLY A 70 -11.97 16.41 -1.16
CA GLY A 70 -11.88 17.71 -1.84
C GLY A 70 -10.45 18.17 -2.10
N ALA A 71 -10.34 19.39 -2.66
CA ALA A 71 -9.10 19.91 -3.26
C ALA A 71 -7.91 19.98 -2.30
N ALA A 72 -8.10 20.53 -1.10
CA ALA A 72 -7.00 20.74 -0.15
C ALA A 72 -6.33 19.41 0.29
N PHE A 73 -7.13 18.34 0.41
CA PHE A 73 -6.61 17.01 0.74
C PHE A 73 -5.73 16.48 -0.38
N TRP A 74 -6.24 16.49 -1.62
CA TRP A 74 -5.51 15.95 -2.76
C TRP A 74 -4.29 16.79 -3.15
N GLU A 75 -4.34 18.11 -2.99
CA GLU A 75 -3.17 18.98 -3.11
C GLU A 75 -2.08 18.61 -2.10
N THR A 76 -2.48 18.35 -0.84
CA THR A 76 -1.54 17.92 0.22
C THR A 76 -0.94 16.56 -0.10
N GLU A 77 -1.75 15.60 -0.54
CA GLU A 77 -1.26 14.25 -0.90
C GLU A 77 -0.28 14.29 -2.08
N VAL A 78 -0.61 15.01 -3.16
CA VAL A 78 0.30 15.15 -4.31
C VAL A 78 1.56 15.90 -3.91
N THR A 79 1.45 16.98 -3.13
CA THR A 79 2.60 17.72 -2.60
C THR A 79 3.50 16.82 -1.76
N LYS A 80 2.92 15.94 -0.93
CA LYS A 80 3.67 14.95 -0.15
C LYS A 80 4.47 14.00 -1.05
N MET A 81 3.86 13.49 -2.13
CA MET A 81 4.57 12.64 -3.09
C MET A 81 5.77 13.34 -3.71
N VAL A 82 5.62 14.61 -4.10
CA VAL A 82 6.69 15.38 -4.73
C VAL A 82 7.77 15.80 -3.73
N LYS A 83 7.40 16.32 -2.57
CA LYS A 83 8.34 16.98 -1.65
C LYS A 83 8.97 16.03 -0.62
N VAL A 84 8.22 15.04 -0.16
CA VAL A 84 8.67 14.09 0.87
C VAL A 84 9.19 12.81 0.24
N TYR A 85 8.50 12.28 -0.77
CA TYR A 85 8.89 11.04 -1.45
C TYR A 85 9.65 11.28 -2.76
N HIS A 86 9.92 12.55 -3.09
CA HIS A 86 10.76 12.94 -4.22
C HIS A 86 10.29 12.40 -5.58
N ALA A 87 8.98 12.20 -5.75
CA ALA A 87 8.41 11.85 -7.04
C ALA A 87 8.77 12.93 -8.08
N PRO A 88 9.32 12.57 -9.25
CA PRO A 88 9.85 13.51 -10.25
C PRO A 88 8.72 14.14 -11.10
N ILE A 89 7.75 14.77 -10.44
CA ILE A 89 6.56 15.36 -11.08
C ILE A 89 6.75 16.88 -11.16
N GLY A 90 6.61 17.44 -12.37
CA GLY A 90 6.64 18.88 -12.60
C GLY A 90 5.46 19.61 -11.95
N GLU A 91 5.61 20.89 -11.64
CA GLU A 91 4.59 21.67 -10.92
C GLU A 91 3.23 21.70 -11.66
N ALA A 92 3.26 21.85 -12.98
CA ALA A 92 2.04 21.86 -13.80
C ALA A 92 1.28 20.53 -13.72
N ASP A 93 2.01 19.40 -13.83
CA ASP A 93 1.42 18.06 -13.73
C ASP A 93 0.92 17.79 -12.31
N ALA A 94 1.68 18.18 -11.29
CA ALA A 94 1.27 18.02 -9.89
C ALA A 94 -0.07 18.75 -9.64
N LYS A 95 -0.22 19.97 -10.14
CA LYS A 95 -1.47 20.73 -10.04
C LYS A 95 -2.62 20.07 -10.81
N ALA A 96 -2.35 19.60 -12.03
CA ALA A 96 -3.36 18.91 -12.86
C ALA A 96 -3.83 17.60 -12.20
N ILE A 97 -2.90 16.81 -11.66
CA ILE A 97 -3.18 15.56 -10.94
C ILE A 97 -4.03 15.85 -9.70
N ALA A 98 -3.66 16.83 -8.86
CA ALA A 98 -4.43 17.16 -7.67
C ALA A 98 -5.87 17.59 -8.00
N ALA A 99 -6.05 18.39 -9.05
CA ALA A 99 -7.37 18.81 -9.53
C ALA A 99 -8.20 17.62 -10.05
N TYR A 100 -7.60 16.74 -10.85
CA TYR A 100 -8.23 15.52 -11.33
C TYR A 100 -8.68 14.62 -10.17
N LEU A 101 -7.79 14.37 -9.21
CA LEU A 101 -8.08 13.50 -8.06
C LEU A 101 -9.22 14.07 -7.22
N ALA A 102 -9.21 15.38 -6.95
CA ALA A 102 -10.26 16.06 -6.20
C ALA A 102 -11.64 16.05 -6.88
N ALA A 103 -11.66 16.06 -8.22
CA ALA A 103 -12.90 15.96 -8.97
C ALA A 103 -13.43 14.51 -9.07
N THR A 104 -12.56 13.51 -8.89
CA THR A 104 -12.87 12.10 -9.20
C THR A 104 -13.02 11.21 -7.97
N TYR A 105 -12.36 11.54 -6.85
CA TYR A 105 -12.31 10.73 -5.60
C TYR A 105 -12.71 11.54 -4.36
#